data_AF-A0A6C0TVU3-F1
#
_entry.id   AF-A0A6C0TVU3-F1
#
_cell.length_a   1.000
_cell.length_b   1.000
_cell.length_c   1.000
_cell.angle_alpha   90.00
_cell.angle_beta   90.00
_cell.angle_gamma   90.00
#
_symmetry.space_group_name_H-M   'P 1'
#
loop_
_entity.id
_entity.type
_entity.pdbx_description
1 polymer ?
#
loop_
_entity_poly.entity_id
_entity_poly.type
_entity_poly.pdbx_seq_one_letter_code
_entity_poly.pdbx_strand_id
1 'polypeptide(L)'
;MRLGADTTLPYERARAVLRTRLFLQQLLGDTALPHELRDEARALLRHYPENFHLEAIGEIEKRLCGLKTDDQQLALLLSGSPRFSPSEE
;
A
#
# COMPACT_ATOMS: atom_id res chain seq x y z
N MET A 1 8.35 8.86 29.93
CA MET A 1 7.30 8.64 28.92
C MET A 1 8.00 8.23 27.62
N ARG A 2 8.08 6.92 27.34
CA ARG A 2 8.67 6.39 26.09
C ARG A 2 7.55 6.29 25.06
N LEU A 3 7.49 7.22 24.11
CA LEU A 3 6.84 6.94 22.83
C LEU A 3 7.83 6.06 22.06
N GLY A 4 7.65 4.74 22.16
CA GLY A 4 8.35 3.80 21.28
C GLY A 4 7.84 4.03 19.87
N ALA A 5 8.55 4.85 19.11
CA ALA A 5 8.29 5.07 17.70
C ALA A 5 8.75 3.82 16.93
N ASP A 6 7.86 2.84 16.81
CA ASP A 6 8.04 1.72 15.89
C ASP A 6 7.72 2.24 14.46
N THR A 7 8.53 3.18 13.97
CA THR A 7 8.26 3.88 12.72
C THR A 7 8.69 3.02 11.55
N THR A 8 7.76 2.23 11.01
CA THR A 8 7.94 1.62 9.69
C THR A 8 8.11 2.73 8.65
N LEU A 9 9.29 2.80 8.04
CA LEU A 9 9.63 3.81 7.05
C LEU A 9 8.79 3.61 5.78
N PRO A 10 8.51 4.67 4.99
CA PRO A 10 7.70 4.54 3.77
C PRO A 10 8.23 3.47 2.80
N TYR A 11 9.55 3.38 2.60
CA TYR A 11 10.14 2.36 1.74
C TYR A 11 9.99 0.94 2.32
N GLU A 12 9.95 0.80 3.65
CA GLU A 12 9.75 -0.48 4.33
C GLU A 12 8.32 -0.97 4.13
N ARG A 13 7.33 -0.07 4.21
CA ARG A 13 5.94 -0.39 3.87
C ARG A 13 5.79 -0.77 2.40
N ALA A 14 6.38 0.01 1.48
CA ALA A 14 6.36 -0.31 0.05
C ALA A 14 6.95 -1.71 -0.22
N ARG A 15 8.09 -2.01 0.41
CA ARG A 15 8.74 -3.33 0.31
C ARG A 15 7.87 -4.45 0.90
N ALA A 16 7.22 -4.21 2.04
CA ALA A 16 6.34 -5.18 2.67
C ALA A 16 5.16 -5.51 1.74
N VAL A 17 4.49 -4.51 1.17
CA VAL A 17 3.37 -4.69 0.23
C VAL A 17 3.80 -5.51 -1.00
N LEU A 18 4.94 -5.18 -1.61
CA LEU A 18 5.45 -5.93 -2.76
C LEU A 18 5.84 -7.37 -2.39
N ARG A 19 6.46 -7.58 -1.22
CA ARG A 19 6.78 -8.92 -0.74
C ARG A 19 5.53 -9.76 -0.50
N THR A 20 4.48 -9.18 0.06
CA THR A 20 3.22 -9.89 0.25
C THR A 20 2.60 -10.29 -1.10
N ARG A 21 2.66 -9.42 -2.12
CA ARG A 21 2.23 -9.82 -3.48
C ARG A 21 3.00 -11.05 -3.98
N LEU A 22 4.34 -11.06 -3.85
CA LEU A 22 5.16 -12.21 -4.25
C LEU A 22 4.81 -13.47 -3.46
N PHE A 23 4.58 -13.35 -2.15
CA PHE A 23 4.14 -14.45 -1.31
C PHE A 23 2.78 -15.01 -1.76
N LEU A 24 1.80 -14.16 -2.05
CA LEU A 24 0.51 -14.61 -2.56
C LEU A 24 0.62 -15.31 -3.93
N GLN A 25 1.54 -14.89 -4.79
CA GLN A 25 1.84 -15.60 -6.05
C GLN A 25 2.42 -17.01 -5.79
N GLN A 26 3.28 -17.14 -4.78
CA GLN A 26 3.82 -18.44 -4.37
C GLN A 26 2.71 -19.36 -3.86
N LEU A 27 1.83 -18.86 -2.99
CA LEU A 27 0.67 -19.62 -2.49
C LEU A 27 -0.23 -20.06 -3.64
N LEU A 28 -0.54 -19.17 -4.58
CA LEU A 28 -1.38 -19.49 -5.74
C LEU A 28 -0.80 -20.62 -6.61
N GLY A 29 0.53 -20.67 -6.74
CA GLY A 29 1.24 -21.68 -7.53
C GLY A 29 1.51 -23.02 -6.82
N ASP A 30 1.33 -23.08 -5.50
CA ASP A 30 1.63 -24.27 -4.71
C ASP A 30 0.49 -25.30 -4.76
N THR A 31 0.67 -26.37 -5.55
CA THR A 31 -0.33 -27.43 -5.72
C THR A 31 -0.54 -28.31 -4.50
N ALA A 32 0.33 -28.22 -3.48
CA ALA A 32 0.14 -28.92 -2.21
C ALA A 32 -0.88 -28.22 -1.29
N LEU A 33 -1.21 -26.95 -1.56
CA LEU A 33 -2.19 -26.20 -0.77
C LEU A 33 -3.64 -26.51 -1.15
N PRO A 34 -4.57 -26.50 -0.17
CA PRO A 34 -6.00 -26.55 -0.43
C PRO A 34 -6.47 -25.54 -1.47
N HIS A 35 -7.52 -25.91 -2.21
CA HIS A 35 -8.07 -25.03 -3.24
C HIS A 35 -8.58 -23.71 -2.66
N GLU A 36 -9.17 -23.74 -1.46
CA GLU A 36 -9.71 -22.53 -0.83
C GLU A 36 -8.62 -21.48 -0.57
N LEU A 37 -7.44 -21.90 -0.09
CA LEU A 37 -6.32 -20.98 0.16
C LEU A 37 -5.75 -20.39 -1.13
N ARG A 38 -5.71 -21.17 -2.22
CA ARG A 38 -5.28 -20.66 -3.52
C ARG A 38 -6.28 -19.68 -4.12
N ASP A 39 -7.57 -19.92 -3.92
CA ASP A 39 -8.62 -19.00 -4.34
C ASP A 39 -8.57 -17.68 -3.58
N GLU A 40 -8.35 -17.72 -2.27
CA GLU A 40 -8.16 -16.53 -1.44
C GLU A 40 -6.92 -15.75 -1.86
N ALA A 41 -5.78 -16.42 -2.08
CA ALA A 41 -4.58 -15.78 -2.60
C ALA A 41 -4.83 -15.11 -3.97
N ARG A 42 -5.58 -15.77 -4.86
CA ARG A 42 -6.00 -15.19 -6.15
C ARG A 42 -6.87 -13.96 -5.96
N ALA A 43 -7.81 -14.00 -5.03
CA ALA A 43 -8.71 -12.89 -4.75
C ALA A 43 -7.93 -11.66 -4.26
N LEU A 44 -7.03 -11.85 -3.28
CA LEU A 44 -6.17 -10.81 -2.73
C LEU A 44 -5.23 -10.21 -3.78
N LEU A 45 -4.62 -11.04 -4.64
CA LEU A 45 -3.69 -10.58 -5.68
C LEU A 45 -4.27 -9.53 -6.64
N ARG A 46 -5.59 -9.49 -6.82
CA ARG A 46 -6.28 -8.48 -7.65
C ARG A 46 -6.20 -7.07 -7.05
N HIS A 47 -5.96 -6.96 -5.74
CA HIS A 47 -5.93 -5.71 -5.00
C HIS A 47 -4.52 -5.32 -4.57
N TYR A 48 -3.55 -6.23 -4.66
CA TYR A 48 -2.15 -5.92 -4.34
C TYR A 48 -1.48 -5.17 -5.50
N PRO A 49 -0.85 -4.02 -5.24
CA PRO A 49 -0.21 -3.23 -6.28
C PRO A 49 1.02 -3.93 -6.85
N GLU A 50 1.26 -3.72 -8.13
CA GLU A 50 2.56 -3.99 -8.76
C GLU A 50 3.58 -2.87 -8.49
N ASN A 51 4.86 -3.16 -8.75
CA ASN A 51 5.95 -2.22 -8.53
C ASN A 51 5.71 -0.88 -9.23
N PHE A 52 5.25 -0.89 -10.48
CA PHE A 52 4.98 0.32 -11.25
C PHE A 52 3.89 1.22 -10.62
N HIS A 53 2.94 0.65 -9.87
CA HIS A 53 1.92 1.44 -9.17
C HIS A 53 2.56 2.22 -8.02
N LEU A 54 3.46 1.59 -7.25
CA LEU A 54 4.16 2.24 -6.15
C LEU A 54 5.17 3.27 -6.66
N GLU A 55 5.84 2.99 -7.77
CA GLU A 55 6.71 3.97 -8.44
C GLU A 55 5.91 5.20 -8.89
N ALA A 56 4.75 5.02 -9.51
CA ALA A 56 3.87 6.12 -9.91
C ALA A 56 3.43 6.97 -8.71
N ILE A 57 3.08 6.34 -7.57
CA ILE A 57 2.77 7.06 -6.33
C ILE A 57 3.98 7.85 -5.84
N GLY A 58 5.17 7.26 -5.85
CA GLY A 58 6.40 7.96 -5.45
C GLY A 58 6.70 9.17 -6.34
N GLU A 59 6.44 9.08 -7.65
CA GLU A 59 6.60 10.22 -8.56
C GLU A 59 5.55 11.32 -8.32
N ILE A 60 4.30 10.95 -8.01
CA ILE A 60 3.27 11.91 -7.62
C ILE A 60 3.67 12.61 -6.31
N GLU A 61 4.10 11.86 -5.29
CA GLU A 61 4.55 12.40 -4.01
C GLU A 61 5.71 13.39 -4.19
N LYS A 62 6.74 13.03 -4.97
CA LYS A 62 7.87 13.93 -5.29
C LYS A 62 7.40 15.23 -5.94
N ARG A 63 6.48 15.14 -6.90
CA ARG A 63 5.92 16.31 -7.59
C ARG A 63 5.15 17.20 -6.62
N LEU A 64 4.33 16.61 -5.75
CA LEU A 64 3.56 17.33 -4.74
C LEU A 64 4.47 18.02 -3.71
N CYS A 65 5.51 17.36 -3.20
CA CYS A 65 6.50 17.96 -2.31
C CYS A 65 7.30 19.11 -2.97
N GLY A 66 7.40 19.12 -4.30
CA GLY A 66 8.03 20.19 -5.07
C GLY A 66 7.15 21.43 -5.26
N LEU A 67 5.86 21.36 -4.93
CA LEU A 67 4.96 22.50 -5.00
C LEU A 67 5.18 23.41 -3.77
N LYS A 68 5.46 24.70 -4.01
CA LYS A 68 5.40 25.71 -2.96
C LYS A 68 3.94 26.06 -2.73
N THR A 69 3.34 25.38 -1.78
CA THR A 69 1.93 25.53 -1.42
C THR A 69 1.88 26.01 0.02
N ASP A 70 1.03 27.00 0.33
CA ASP A 70 0.82 27.41 1.71
C ASP A 70 0.07 26.32 2.49
N ASP A 71 0.19 26.32 3.83
CA ASP A 71 -0.41 25.30 4.70
C ASP A 71 -1.93 25.16 4.49
N GLN A 72 -2.59 26.24 4.04
CA GLN A 72 -4.04 26.31 3.83
C GLN A 72 -4.45 25.59 2.54
N GLN A 73 -3.67 25.76 1.47
CA GLN A 73 -3.84 25.08 0.20
C GLN A 73 -3.44 23.60 0.28
N LEU A 74 -2.42 23.26 1.08
CA LEU A 74 -2.04 21.88 1.38
C LEU A 74 -3.15 21.13 2.12
N ALA A 75 -3.75 21.78 3.13
CA ALA A 75 -4.90 21.23 3.83
C ALA A 75 -6.11 21.01 2.90
N LEU A 76 -6.35 21.91 1.94
CA LEU A 76 -7.41 21.75 0.94
C LEU A 76 -7.15 20.57 0.00
N LEU A 77 -5.92 20.41 -0.50
CA LEU A 77 -5.52 19.26 -1.33
C LEU A 77 -5.71 17.93 -0.60
N LEU A 78 -5.37 17.89 0.69
CA LEU A 78 -5.49 16.68 1.51
C LEU A 78 -6.92 16.43 2.00
N SER A 79 -7.80 17.43 1.99
CA SER A 79 -9.20 17.30 2.43
C SER A 79 -10.05 16.34 1.57
N GLY A 80 -9.64 16.10 0.31
CA GLY A 80 -10.25 15.14 -0.61
C GLY A 80 -9.58 13.76 -0.62
N SER A 81 -8.57 13.54 0.23
CA SER A 81 -7.91 12.23 0.32
C SER A 81 -8.92 11.17 0.75
N PRO A 82 -8.89 9.95 0.17
CA PRO A 82 -9.80 8.89 0.56
C PRO A 82 -9.68 8.68 2.07
N ARG A 83 -10.76 8.99 2.79
CA ARG A 83 -10.95 8.47 4.13
C ARG A 83 -11.10 6.98 3.92
N PHE A 84 -10.07 6.22 4.26
CA PHE A 84 -10.22 4.79 4.49
C PHE A 84 -11.20 4.67 5.65
N SER A 85 -12.50 4.65 5.33
CA SER A 85 -13.47 4.09 6.25
C SER A 85 -12.99 2.67 6.47
N PRO A 86 -12.89 2.19 7.72
CA PRO A 86 -12.95 0.76 7.96
C PRO A 86 -14.36 0.36 7.50
N SER A 87 -14.50 0.12 6.19
CA SER A 87 -15.70 -0.44 5.61
C SER A 87 -15.81 -1.84 6.22
N GLU A 88 -16.97 -2.09 6.80
CA GLU A 88 -17.36 -3.29 7.53
C GLU A 88 -16.95 -4.56 6.78
N GLU A 89 -16.10 -5.37 7.42
CA GLU A 89 -15.99 -6.81 7.24
C GLU A 89 -15.89 -7.47 8.62
#